data_AF-A0A7X1M0P9-F1
#
_entry.id   AF-A0A7X1M0P9-F1
#
_cell.length_a   1.000
_cell.length_b   1.000
_cell.length_c   1.000
_cell.angle_alpha   90.00
_cell.angle_beta   90.00
_cell.angle_gamma   90.00
#
_symmetry.space_group_name_H-M   'P 1'
#
loop_
_entity.id
_entity.type
_entity.pdbx_description
1 polymer ?
#
loop_
_entity_poly.entity_id
_entity_poly.type
_entity_poly.pdbx_seq_one_letter_code
_entity_poly.pdbx_strand_id
1 'polypeptide(L)'
;MTGHTLFLAVTDRTDRTDRSNQTGRSDRTSRPAPAFALTTLAVDTGRLEEAERRAADALTGLAPGADWIGLAPSVRREVVARVRAVPHHAVDHTEHDRDPARSASPLADCLRSLAGGGALAGITAQPYTVYLTGGLTGGLTTDDAASAPLLAGARAVHPDAEARFPALARLTTLLATAAAPSIDAAVTDGEDLYDAFDRYTLGGLA
;
A
#
# COMPACT_ATOMS: atom_id res chain seq x y z
N MET A 1 -4.70 23.00 -9.46
CA MET A 1 -3.27 22.61 -9.37
C MET A 1 -3.11 21.27 -10.06
N THR A 2 -2.21 21.17 -11.03
CA THR A 2 -1.79 19.89 -11.62
C THR A 2 -0.71 19.28 -10.71
N GLY A 3 -1.03 18.15 -10.10
CA GLY A 3 -0.16 17.46 -9.15
C GLY A 3 -0.87 16.21 -8.64
N HIS A 4 -0.12 15.37 -7.94
CA HIS A 4 -0.65 14.12 -7.39
C HIS A 4 -0.45 14.08 -5.88
N THR A 5 -1.33 13.36 -5.21
CA THR A 5 -1.21 13.06 -3.79
C THR A 5 -1.05 11.56 -3.64
N LEU A 6 0.00 11.16 -2.94
CA LEU A 6 0.32 9.76 -2.65
C LEU A 6 -0.12 9.43 -1.23
N PHE A 7 -0.88 8.36 -1.08
CA PHE A 7 -1.17 7.74 0.21
C PHE A 7 -0.27 6.52 0.35
N LEU A 8 0.54 6.48 1.40
CA LEU A 8 1.55 5.44 1.60
C LEU A 8 1.24 4.64 2.87
N ALA A 9 0.97 3.34 2.69
CA ALA A 9 0.87 2.36 3.77
C ALA A 9 2.15 1.53 3.82
N VAL A 10 2.70 1.38 5.03
CA VAL A 10 3.83 0.49 5.30
C VAL A 10 3.31 -0.70 6.09
N THR A 11 3.69 -1.90 5.66
CA THR A 11 3.47 -3.12 6.43
C THR A 11 4.83 -3.63 6.89
N ASP A 12 5.09 -3.57 8.19
CA ASP A 12 6.21 -4.26 8.83
C ASP A 12 5.68 -5.56 9.46
N ARG A 13 6.25 -6.70 9.05
CA ARG A 13 5.83 -8.03 9.56
C ARG A 13 6.79 -8.58 10.61
N THR A 14 7.79 -7.83 11.09
CA THR A 14 8.82 -8.39 11.98
C THR A 14 8.34 -8.87 13.34
N ASP A 15 7.21 -8.38 13.85
CA ASP A 15 6.67 -8.83 15.14
C ASP A 15 5.90 -10.16 15.07
N ARG A 16 5.64 -10.70 13.87
CA ARG A 16 4.79 -11.90 13.74
C ARG A 16 5.56 -13.22 13.89
N THR A 17 6.88 -13.20 13.79
CA THR A 17 7.71 -14.41 13.76
C THR A 17 7.86 -15.09 15.13
N ASP A 18 7.54 -14.42 16.24
CA ASP A 18 7.70 -15.00 17.59
C ASP A 18 6.48 -15.79 18.11
N ARG A 19 5.33 -15.81 17.41
CA ARG A 19 4.13 -16.57 17.88
C ARG A 19 3.75 -17.80 17.04
N SER A 20 4.38 -18.03 15.90
CA SER A 20 3.94 -19.08 14.96
C SER A 20 4.78 -20.36 14.98
N ASN A 21 5.83 -20.45 15.81
CA ASN A 21 6.64 -21.67 15.95
C ASN A 21 5.98 -22.76 16.82
N GLN A 22 4.66 -22.95 16.68
CA GLN A 22 3.96 -24.09 17.28
C GLN A 22 2.72 -24.48 16.47
N THR A 23 2.92 -24.97 15.25
CA THR A 23 2.16 -26.12 14.70
C THR A 23 2.69 -26.45 13.31
N GLY A 24 3.37 -27.60 13.21
CA GLY A 24 3.92 -28.07 11.96
C GLY A 24 2.83 -28.42 10.94
N ARG A 25 2.92 -27.83 9.76
CA ARG A 25 2.54 -28.46 8.50
C ARG A 25 3.35 -27.79 7.40
N SER A 26 4.34 -28.53 6.89
CA SER A 26 5.16 -28.09 5.76
C SER A 26 4.30 -28.14 4.51
N ASP A 27 3.74 -26.99 4.11
CA ASP A 27 3.12 -26.82 2.81
C ASP A 27 4.15 -26.23 1.83
N ARG A 28 4.41 -26.96 0.75
CA ARG A 28 5.45 -26.66 -0.22
C ARG A 28 4.86 -25.75 -1.31
N THR A 29 4.77 -24.45 -1.05
CA THR A 29 4.71 -23.37 -2.06
C THR A 29 4.84 -21.96 -1.47
N SER A 30 4.90 -21.81 -0.15
CA SER A 30 4.84 -20.48 0.46
C SER A 30 6.12 -19.68 0.20
N ARG A 31 6.02 -18.62 -0.61
CA ARG A 31 7.00 -17.53 -0.63
C ARG A 31 7.23 -17.07 0.83
N PRO A 32 8.47 -16.89 1.30
CA PRO A 32 8.70 -16.32 2.61
C PRO A 32 7.98 -14.98 2.70
N ALA A 33 7.25 -14.76 3.79
CA ALA A 33 6.54 -13.50 3.98
C ALA A 33 7.57 -12.35 3.96
N PRO A 34 7.33 -11.27 3.18
CA PRO A 34 8.26 -10.17 3.13
C PRO A 34 8.32 -9.53 4.52
N ALA A 35 9.52 -9.10 4.89
CA ALA A 35 9.70 -8.43 6.16
C ALA A 35 9.16 -7.00 6.13
N PHE A 36 9.27 -6.35 4.98
CA PHE A 36 8.72 -5.01 4.74
C PHE A 36 7.97 -4.96 3.42
N ALA A 37 6.87 -4.22 3.40
CA ALA A 37 6.15 -3.89 2.19
C ALA A 37 5.64 -2.44 2.22
N LEU A 38 5.63 -1.80 1.06
CA LEU A 38 5.04 -0.49 0.84
C LEU A 38 3.93 -0.60 -0.18
N THR A 39 2.79 0.02 0.13
CA THR A 39 1.67 0.18 -0.79
C THR A 39 1.37 1.66 -0.97
N THR A 40 1.26 2.09 -2.21
CA THR A 40 0.96 3.47 -2.56
C THR A 40 -0.31 3.55 -3.39
N LEU A 41 -1.21 4.45 -3.02
CA LEU A 41 -2.34 4.89 -3.84
C LEU A 41 -2.11 6.33 -4.28
N ALA A 42 -2.07 6.57 -5.60
CA ALA A 42 -1.92 7.90 -6.16
C ALA A 42 -3.28 8.45 -6.61
N VAL A 43 -3.58 9.70 -6.25
CA VAL A 43 -4.79 10.42 -6.65
C VAL A 43 -4.40 11.79 -7.18
N ASP A 44 -5.04 12.24 -8.26
CA ASP A 44 -4.87 13.62 -8.74
C ASP A 44 -5.30 14.61 -7.65
N THR A 45 -4.45 15.59 -7.32
CA THR A 45 -4.71 16.55 -6.24
C THR A 45 -6.03 17.31 -6.42
N GLY A 46 -6.45 17.56 -7.66
CA GLY A 46 -7.72 18.21 -7.99
C GLY A 46 -8.97 17.36 -7.72
N ARG A 47 -8.82 16.06 -7.42
CA ARG A 47 -9.92 15.11 -7.21
C ARG A 47 -9.95 14.50 -5.81
N LEU A 48 -9.15 15.00 -4.86
CA LEU A 48 -9.02 14.40 -3.54
C LEU A 48 -10.34 14.29 -2.77
N GLU A 49 -11.14 15.35 -2.77
CA GLU A 49 -12.44 15.34 -2.07
C GLU A 49 -13.41 14.35 -2.71
N GLU A 50 -13.39 14.21 -4.04
CA GLU A 50 -14.17 13.22 -4.75
C GLU A 50 -13.68 11.80 -4.41
N ALA A 51 -12.37 11.58 -4.46
CA ALA A 51 -11.73 10.30 -4.15
C ALA A 51 -12.03 9.85 -2.73
N GLU A 52 -11.90 10.75 -1.76
CA GLU A 52 -12.20 10.50 -0.35
C GLU A 52 -13.65 10.09 -0.15
N ARG A 53 -14.60 10.84 -0.73
CA ARG A 53 -16.03 10.51 -0.64
C ARG A 53 -16.34 9.16 -1.28
N ARG A 54 -15.82 8.90 -2.48
CA ARG A 54 -16.03 7.63 -3.19
C ARG A 54 -15.40 6.45 -2.44
N ALA A 55 -14.24 6.64 -1.82
CA ALA A 55 -13.61 5.64 -0.97
C ALA A 55 -14.47 5.35 0.26
N ALA A 56 -15.06 6.38 0.90
CA ALA A 56 -15.96 6.20 2.03
C ALA A 56 -17.21 5.37 1.63
N ASP A 57 -17.82 5.71 0.49
CA ASP A 57 -18.96 4.97 -0.06
C ASP A 57 -18.57 3.50 -0.37
N ALA A 58 -17.40 3.28 -0.97
CA ALA A 58 -16.91 1.95 -1.33
C ALA A 58 -16.62 1.06 -0.11
N LEU A 59 -16.17 1.66 0.98
CA LEU A 59 -15.82 0.96 2.23
C LEU A 59 -16.97 0.90 3.24
N THR A 60 -18.16 1.38 2.86
CA THR A 60 -19.36 1.33 3.71
C THR A 60 -19.73 -0.11 4.05
N GLY A 61 -20.00 -0.35 5.33
CA GLY A 61 -20.36 -1.67 5.88
C GLY A 61 -19.18 -2.56 6.27
N LEU A 62 -17.94 -2.18 5.92
CA LEU A 62 -16.75 -2.90 6.39
C LEU A 62 -16.41 -2.49 7.83
N ALA A 63 -15.97 -3.43 8.65
CA ALA A 63 -15.45 -3.15 9.99
C ALA A 63 -14.15 -2.32 9.93
N PRO A 64 -13.90 -1.41 10.90
CA PRO A 64 -12.59 -0.80 11.07
C PRO A 64 -11.52 -1.88 11.23
N GLY A 65 -10.40 -1.77 10.49
CA GLY A 65 -9.33 -2.78 10.53
C GLY A 65 -9.63 -4.10 9.81
N ALA A 66 -10.66 -4.14 8.95
CA ALA A 66 -10.89 -5.30 8.08
C ALA A 66 -9.64 -5.60 7.23
N ASP A 67 -9.25 -6.87 7.22
CA ASP A 67 -8.18 -7.43 6.39
C ASP A 67 -8.80 -8.08 5.15
N TRP A 68 -8.17 -7.91 3.97
CA TRP A 68 -8.73 -8.38 2.70
C TRP A 68 -8.99 -9.89 2.67
N ILE A 69 -8.11 -10.70 3.26
CA ILE A 69 -8.27 -12.16 3.30
C ILE A 69 -9.34 -12.60 4.29
N GLY A 70 -9.55 -11.81 5.35
CA GLY A 70 -10.64 -12.06 6.31
C GLY A 70 -12.05 -11.82 5.75
N LEU A 71 -12.19 -11.15 4.58
CA LEU A 71 -13.48 -10.86 3.98
C LEU A 71 -14.05 -12.07 3.24
N ALA A 72 -15.37 -12.27 3.38
CA ALA A 72 -16.07 -13.26 2.59
C ALA A 72 -15.95 -12.94 1.07
N PRO A 73 -15.86 -13.95 0.19
CA PRO A 73 -15.73 -13.75 -1.26
C PRO A 73 -16.77 -12.81 -1.87
N SER A 74 -18.03 -12.90 -1.44
CA SER A 74 -19.10 -12.00 -1.91
C SER A 74 -18.86 -10.54 -1.51
N VAL A 75 -18.33 -10.30 -0.32
CA VAL A 75 -17.98 -8.96 0.17
C VAL A 75 -16.79 -8.41 -0.61
N ARG A 76 -15.76 -9.24 -0.88
CA ARG A 76 -14.62 -8.83 -1.73
C ARG A 76 -15.09 -8.35 -3.09
N ARG A 77 -15.93 -9.14 -3.79
CA ARG A 77 -16.49 -8.77 -5.09
C ARG A 77 -17.26 -7.45 -5.05
N GLU A 78 -18.06 -7.24 -4.01
CA GLU A 78 -18.81 -6.00 -3.85
C GLU A 78 -17.90 -4.79 -3.60
N VAL A 79 -16.83 -4.97 -2.82
CA VAL A 79 -15.84 -3.90 -2.58
C VAL A 79 -15.09 -3.59 -3.86
N VAL A 80 -14.60 -4.60 -4.60
CA VAL A 80 -13.94 -4.42 -5.91
C VAL A 80 -14.83 -3.61 -6.85
N ALA A 81 -16.11 -3.99 -6.99
CA ALA A 81 -17.05 -3.28 -7.86
C ALA A 81 -17.24 -1.81 -7.47
N ARG A 82 -17.28 -1.49 -6.17
CA ARG A 82 -17.42 -0.11 -5.68
C ARG A 82 -16.12 0.69 -5.80
N VAL A 83 -14.97 0.08 -5.52
CA VAL A 83 -13.65 0.73 -5.57
C VAL A 83 -13.29 1.19 -6.98
N ARG A 84 -13.77 0.51 -8.03
CA ARG A 84 -13.63 0.97 -9.44
C ARG A 84 -14.15 2.39 -9.69
N ALA A 85 -15.07 2.89 -8.85
CA ALA A 85 -15.58 4.25 -8.95
C ALA A 85 -14.74 5.30 -8.21
N VAL A 86 -13.67 4.90 -7.50
CA VAL A 86 -12.77 5.80 -6.78
C VAL A 86 -11.75 6.40 -7.75
N PRO A 87 -11.73 7.74 -7.91
CA PRO A 87 -10.67 8.42 -8.65
C PRO A 87 -9.29 8.01 -8.18
N HIS A 88 -8.48 7.50 -9.08
CA HIS A 88 -7.09 7.14 -8.85
C HIS A 88 -6.27 7.40 -10.12
N HIS A 89 -4.97 7.56 -9.94
CA HIS A 89 -4.01 7.62 -11.04
C HIS A 89 -3.30 6.28 -11.22
N ALA A 90 -2.83 5.71 -10.11
CA ALA A 90 -2.08 4.47 -10.07
C ALA A 90 -2.05 3.88 -8.66
N VAL A 91 -1.77 2.58 -8.58
CA VAL A 91 -1.42 1.87 -7.34
C VAL A 91 -0.08 1.18 -7.52
N ASP A 92 0.74 1.14 -6.49
CA ASP A 92 2.01 0.41 -6.52
C ASP A 92 2.22 -0.34 -5.21
N HIS A 93 2.71 -1.56 -5.30
CA HIS A 93 3.10 -2.38 -4.17
C HIS A 93 4.51 -2.93 -4.37
N THR A 94 5.40 -2.64 -3.43
CA THR A 94 6.75 -3.18 -3.41
C THR A 94 7.06 -3.84 -2.07
N GLU A 95 7.52 -5.08 -2.14
CA GLU A 95 7.99 -5.87 -1.00
C GLU A 95 9.52 -5.93 -0.94
N HIS A 96 10.08 -6.13 0.25
CA HIS A 96 11.50 -6.39 0.44
C HIS A 96 11.71 -7.45 1.53
N ASP A 97 12.51 -8.47 1.20
CA ASP A 97 12.92 -9.50 2.14
C ASP A 97 14.04 -8.94 3.04
N ARG A 98 13.87 -8.97 4.37
CA ARG A 98 14.89 -8.48 5.32
C ARG A 98 15.98 -9.53 5.48
N ASP A 99 16.78 -9.71 4.44
CA ASP A 99 18.11 -10.27 4.56
C ASP A 99 19.07 -9.12 4.93
N PRO A 100 19.52 -9.00 6.20
CA PRO A 100 20.39 -7.91 6.63
C PRO A 100 21.76 -7.93 5.93
N ALA A 101 22.13 -9.02 5.24
CA ALA A 101 23.31 -9.05 4.37
C ALA A 101 23.08 -8.34 3.02
N ARG A 102 21.81 -8.11 2.63
CA ARG A 102 21.43 -7.49 1.35
C ARG A 102 21.07 -6.01 1.48
N SER A 103 20.58 -5.56 2.63
CA SER A 103 20.15 -4.18 2.82
C SER A 103 20.42 -3.65 4.23
N ALA A 104 20.93 -2.41 4.29
CA ALA A 104 21.06 -1.65 5.53
C ALA A 104 19.72 -1.05 6.01
N SER A 105 18.77 -0.83 5.10
CA SER A 105 17.42 -0.32 5.40
C SER A 105 16.43 -0.77 4.32
N PRO A 106 15.69 -1.89 4.53
CA PRO A 106 14.69 -2.38 3.57
C PRO A 106 13.60 -1.36 3.25
N LEU A 107 13.27 -0.49 4.22
CA LEU A 107 12.34 0.62 4.03
C LEU A 107 12.88 1.63 3.01
N ALA A 108 14.14 2.05 3.15
CA ALA A 108 14.76 2.97 2.20
C ALA A 108 14.85 2.37 0.79
N ASP A 109 15.07 1.06 0.69
CA ASP A 109 15.11 0.37 -0.60
C ASP A 109 13.74 0.28 -1.25
N CYS A 110 12.68 -0.05 -0.50
CA CYS A 110 11.30 0.03 -1.02
C CYS A 110 10.94 1.45 -1.46
N LEU A 111 11.29 2.47 -0.68
CA LEU A 111 11.04 3.87 -1.05
C LEU A 111 11.82 4.30 -2.30
N ARG A 112 13.04 3.78 -2.49
CA ARG A 112 13.83 4.00 -3.70
C ARG A 112 13.20 3.32 -4.92
N SER A 113 12.70 2.10 -4.76
CA SER A 113 11.99 1.38 -5.82
C SER A 113 10.76 2.14 -6.29
N LEU A 114 9.91 2.59 -5.36
CA LEU A 114 8.72 3.38 -5.67
C LEU A 114 9.06 4.73 -6.34
N ALA A 115 10.21 5.31 -6.04
CA ALA A 115 10.64 6.55 -6.68
C ALA A 115 11.15 6.35 -8.12
N GLY A 116 11.77 5.19 -8.39
CA GLY A 116 12.51 4.92 -9.63
C GLY A 116 11.81 3.99 -10.63
N GLY A 117 10.71 3.33 -10.25
CA GLY A 117 10.04 2.32 -11.07
C GLY A 117 8.52 2.27 -10.90
N GLY A 118 7.89 1.35 -11.62
CA GLY A 118 6.47 1.03 -11.49
C GLY A 118 5.50 2.08 -12.03
N ALA A 119 4.25 2.02 -11.56
CA ALA A 119 3.16 2.87 -12.05
C ALA A 119 3.29 4.34 -11.59
N LEU A 120 4.23 4.63 -10.68
CA LEU A 120 4.46 5.96 -10.10
C LEU A 120 5.59 6.77 -10.74
N ALA A 121 6.40 6.19 -11.64
CA ALA A 121 7.56 6.88 -12.23
C ALA A 121 7.19 8.18 -12.97
N GLY A 122 5.98 8.27 -13.53
CA GLY A 122 5.47 9.51 -14.15
C GLY A 122 5.02 10.58 -13.15
N ILE A 123 4.69 10.19 -11.92
CA ILE A 123 4.23 11.08 -10.86
C ILE A 123 5.40 11.80 -10.21
N THR A 124 6.53 11.11 -9.98
CA THR A 124 7.71 11.69 -9.31
C THR A 124 8.40 12.76 -10.16
N ALA A 125 8.11 12.82 -11.47
CA ALA A 125 8.52 13.89 -12.37
C ALA A 125 7.69 15.19 -12.22
N GLN A 126 6.61 15.17 -11.45
CA GLN A 126 5.71 16.30 -11.25
C GLN A 126 5.65 16.70 -9.77
N PRO A 127 5.05 17.85 -9.42
CA PRO A 127 4.65 18.15 -8.06
C PRO A 127 3.80 17.07 -7.40
N TYR A 128 4.25 16.53 -6.27
CA TYR A 128 3.44 15.63 -5.45
C TYR A 128 3.56 15.90 -3.94
N THR A 129 2.53 15.46 -3.22
CA THR A 129 2.44 15.47 -1.75
C THR A 129 2.27 14.04 -1.26
N VAL A 130 2.86 13.71 -0.11
CA VAL A 130 2.75 12.38 0.50
C VAL A 130 1.96 12.47 1.80
N TYR A 131 1.03 11.54 1.99
CA TYR A 131 0.32 11.27 3.23
C TYR A 131 0.66 9.86 3.70
N LEU A 132 1.19 9.74 4.92
CA LEU A 132 1.52 8.47 5.54
C LEU A 132 0.32 7.93 6.30
N THR A 133 0.04 6.64 6.17
CA THR A 133 -1.06 5.94 6.86
C THR A 133 -0.51 4.99 7.93
N GLY A 134 -1.36 4.56 8.86
CA GLY A 134 -1.08 3.45 9.78
C GLY A 134 -0.13 3.79 10.93
N GLY A 135 -0.03 5.07 11.33
CA GLY A 135 0.77 5.46 12.51
C GLY A 135 2.29 5.34 12.29
N LEU A 136 2.73 5.50 11.05
CA LEU A 136 4.12 5.42 10.60
C LEU A 136 5.13 6.33 11.33
N THR A 137 4.65 7.21 12.19
CA THR A 137 5.45 8.07 13.08
C THR A 137 6.36 7.31 14.04
N GLY A 138 6.10 6.03 14.31
CA GLY A 138 6.91 5.23 15.25
C GLY A 138 8.13 4.51 14.63
N GLY A 139 8.15 4.28 13.32
CA GLY A 139 9.15 3.44 12.65
C GLY A 139 9.96 4.13 11.54
N LEU A 140 9.42 5.20 10.93
CA LEU A 140 10.20 6.09 10.07
C LEU A 140 10.98 7.05 10.97
N THR A 141 12.27 6.81 11.14
CA THR A 141 13.12 7.87 11.67
C THR A 141 13.19 9.00 10.65
N THR A 142 13.33 10.24 11.11
CA THR A 142 13.48 11.41 10.23
C THR A 142 14.66 11.24 9.26
N ASP A 143 15.67 10.45 9.64
CA ASP A 143 16.86 10.15 8.84
C ASP A 143 16.59 9.11 7.73
N ASP A 144 15.76 8.08 7.99
CA ASP A 144 15.28 7.14 6.97
C ASP A 144 14.39 7.85 5.94
N ALA A 145 13.57 8.79 6.40
CA ALA A 145 12.72 9.59 5.53
C ALA A 145 13.52 10.58 4.67
N ALA A 146 14.59 11.18 5.22
CA ALA A 146 15.45 12.13 4.52
C ALA A 146 16.33 11.47 3.43
N SER A 147 16.65 10.18 3.60
CA SER A 147 17.47 9.41 2.65
C SER A 147 16.66 8.70 1.56
N ALA A 148 15.32 8.76 1.62
CA ALA A 148 14.40 8.17 0.66
C ALA A 148 14.06 9.15 -0.47
N PRO A 149 14.41 8.85 -1.75
CA PRO A 149 14.17 9.77 -2.87
C PRO A 149 12.70 10.15 -3.06
N LEU A 150 11.77 9.24 -2.76
CA LEU A 150 10.33 9.51 -2.85
C LEU A 150 9.89 10.60 -1.87
N LEU A 151 10.38 10.57 -0.63
CA LEU A 151 9.97 11.55 0.38
C LEU A 151 10.74 12.86 0.22
N ALA A 152 12.02 12.79 -0.13
CA ALA A 152 12.85 13.97 -0.39
C ALA A 152 12.37 14.79 -1.59
N GLY A 153 11.80 14.15 -2.62
CA GLY A 153 11.21 14.83 -3.79
C GLY A 153 9.80 15.39 -3.56
N ALA A 154 9.15 15.06 -2.43
CA ALA A 154 7.80 15.51 -2.15
C ALA A 154 7.77 16.99 -1.76
N ARG A 155 6.72 17.72 -2.18
CA ARG A 155 6.49 19.10 -1.74
C ARG A 155 6.15 19.22 -0.27
N ALA A 156 5.49 18.18 0.25
CA ALA A 156 5.12 18.06 1.63
C ALA A 156 4.92 16.59 1.97
N VAL A 157 5.24 16.23 3.21
CA VAL A 157 4.98 14.91 3.78
C VAL A 157 4.13 15.12 5.04
N HIS A 158 2.99 14.45 5.10
CA HIS A 158 2.05 14.53 6.21
C HIS A 158 2.00 13.17 6.93
N PRO A 159 2.28 13.13 8.25
CA PRO A 159 2.44 11.87 8.98
C PRO A 159 1.13 11.20 9.44
N ASP A 160 -0.02 11.80 9.15
CA ASP A 160 -1.33 11.36 9.63
C ASP A 160 -2.38 11.58 8.53
N ALA A 161 -2.46 10.62 7.62
CA ALA A 161 -3.48 10.61 6.57
C ALA A 161 -4.88 10.48 7.17
N GLU A 162 -5.03 9.70 8.24
CA GLU A 162 -6.29 9.38 8.90
C GLU A 162 -7.01 10.62 9.42
N ALA A 163 -6.27 11.62 9.92
CA ALA A 163 -6.85 12.88 10.39
C ALA A 163 -7.48 13.72 9.26
N ARG A 164 -7.05 13.56 8.00
CA ARG A 164 -7.46 14.44 6.89
C ARG A 164 -8.23 13.73 5.79
N PHE A 165 -7.90 12.47 5.52
CA PHE A 165 -8.44 11.62 4.45
C PHE A 165 -8.61 10.19 4.98
N PRO A 166 -9.49 9.98 5.98
CA PRO A 166 -9.65 8.69 6.65
C PRO A 166 -10.03 7.53 5.71
N ALA A 167 -10.83 7.78 4.68
CA ALA A 167 -11.27 6.74 3.76
C ALA A 167 -10.17 6.34 2.78
N LEU A 168 -9.41 7.29 2.22
CA LEU A 168 -8.25 6.99 1.38
C LEU A 168 -7.13 6.32 2.18
N ALA A 169 -6.89 6.76 3.42
CA ALA A 169 -5.95 6.09 4.31
C ALA A 169 -6.36 4.62 4.55
N ARG A 170 -7.66 4.40 4.82
CA ARG A 170 -8.21 3.06 5.02
C ARG A 170 -8.17 2.20 3.75
N LEU A 171 -8.47 2.76 2.59
CA LEU A 171 -8.39 2.06 1.31
C LEU A 171 -6.95 1.62 1.02
N THR A 172 -5.98 2.49 1.27
CA THR A 172 -4.55 2.19 1.09
C THR A 172 -4.08 1.06 2.02
N THR A 173 -4.55 1.06 3.27
CA THR A 173 -4.28 -0.04 4.21
C THR A 173 -4.94 -1.35 3.76
N LEU A 174 -6.17 -1.31 3.23
CA LEU A 174 -6.84 -2.50 2.70
C LEU A 174 -6.08 -3.06 1.49
N LEU A 175 -5.62 -2.20 0.57
CA LEU A 175 -4.74 -2.56 -0.54
C LEU A 175 -3.46 -3.26 -0.08
N ALA A 176 -2.85 -2.78 1.00
CA ALA A 176 -1.66 -3.41 1.56
C ALA A 176 -1.91 -4.85 2.01
N THR A 177 -3.09 -5.13 2.59
CA THR A 177 -3.49 -6.49 2.97
C THR A 177 -3.86 -7.38 1.78
N ALA A 178 -4.34 -6.78 0.69
CA ALA A 178 -4.68 -7.48 -0.54
C ALA A 178 -3.46 -7.83 -1.41
N ALA A 179 -2.31 -7.21 -1.19
CA ALA A 179 -1.17 -7.34 -2.10
C ALA A 179 -0.62 -8.77 -2.22
N ALA A 180 -0.33 -9.42 -1.09
CA ALA A 180 0.21 -10.79 -1.08
C ALA A 180 -0.68 -11.79 -1.84
N PRO A 181 -2.00 -11.90 -1.58
CA PRO A 181 -2.83 -12.82 -2.34
C PRO A 181 -3.01 -12.43 -3.82
N SER A 182 -2.84 -11.15 -4.16
CA SER A 182 -2.87 -10.70 -5.57
C SER A 182 -1.59 -11.11 -6.31
N ILE A 183 -0.42 -10.95 -5.66
CA ILE A 183 0.87 -11.42 -6.18
C ILE A 183 0.87 -12.93 -6.40
N ASP A 184 0.30 -13.68 -5.46
CA ASP A 184 0.24 -15.15 -5.52
C ASP A 184 -0.89 -15.67 -6.45
N ALA A 185 -1.67 -14.77 -7.08
CA ALA A 185 -2.88 -15.11 -7.84
C ALA A 185 -3.84 -16.05 -7.07
N ALA A 186 -3.95 -15.83 -5.76
CA ALA A 186 -4.70 -16.67 -4.83
C ALA A 186 -6.20 -16.33 -4.79
N VAL A 187 -6.61 -15.26 -5.47
CA VAL A 187 -8.01 -14.80 -5.61
C VAL A 187 -8.35 -14.68 -7.10
N THR A 188 -9.63 -14.83 -7.43
CA THR A 188 -10.09 -14.64 -8.83
C THR A 188 -10.18 -13.15 -9.18
N ASP A 189 -10.16 -12.79 -10.46
CA ASP A 189 -10.13 -11.40 -10.93
C ASP A 189 -11.27 -10.50 -10.39
N GLY A 190 -12.44 -11.09 -10.12
CA GLY A 190 -13.56 -10.38 -9.51
C GLY A 190 -13.38 -10.08 -8.02
N GLU A 191 -12.43 -10.76 -7.38
CA GLU A 191 -12.09 -10.71 -5.95
C GLU A 191 -10.72 -10.10 -5.68
N ASP A 192 -9.94 -9.83 -6.72
CA ASP A 192 -8.68 -9.10 -6.61
C ASP A 192 -8.97 -7.60 -6.46
N LEU A 193 -8.45 -7.01 -5.38
CA LEU A 193 -8.62 -5.57 -5.16
C LEU A 193 -7.82 -4.74 -6.15
N TYR A 194 -6.66 -5.21 -6.61
CA TYR A 194 -5.80 -4.51 -7.56
C TYR A 194 -6.44 -4.47 -8.95
N ASP A 195 -7.27 -5.44 -9.31
CA ASP A 195 -8.06 -5.43 -10.55
C ASP A 195 -9.15 -4.33 -10.60
N ALA A 196 -9.38 -3.62 -9.49
CA ALA A 196 -10.20 -2.42 -9.49
C ALA A 196 -9.49 -1.20 -10.10
N PHE A 197 -8.18 -1.28 -10.36
CA PHE A 197 -7.33 -0.17 -10.77
C PHE A 197 -6.78 -0.36 -12.18
N ASP A 198 -6.85 0.68 -13.01
CA ASP A 198 -6.42 0.58 -14.43
C ASP A 198 -4.89 0.56 -14.58
N ARG A 199 -4.17 1.06 -13.56
CA ARG A 199 -2.71 1.12 -13.52
C ARG A 199 -2.24 0.66 -12.17
N TYR A 200 -1.73 -0.56 -12.10
CA TYR A 200 -1.07 -1.05 -10.91
C TYR A 200 0.25 -1.76 -11.20
N THR A 201 1.11 -1.80 -10.20
CA THR A 201 2.31 -2.63 -10.20
C THR A 201 2.35 -3.39 -8.88
N LEU A 202 2.62 -4.70 -8.98
CA LEU A 202 2.79 -5.61 -7.86
C LEU A 202 4.17 -6.25 -8.01
N GLY A 203 5.01 -6.21 -6.98
CA GLY A 203 6.31 -6.84 -7.04
C GLY A 203 7.13 -6.75 -5.77
N GLY A 204 8.36 -7.24 -5.85
CA GLY A 204 9.32 -7.18 -4.76
C GLY A 204 10.74 -6.94 -5.27
N LEU A 205 11.56 -6.40 -4.38
CA LEU A 205 13.00 -6.29 -4.54
C LEU A 205 13.64 -7.65 -4.14
N ALA A 206 14.44 -8.20 -5.05
CA ALA A 206 15.14 -9.48 -4.85
C ALA A 206 16.45 -9.31 -4.03
#